data_AF-A7S0Y1-F1
#
_entry.id   AF-A7S0Y1-F1
#
_cell.length_a   1.000
_cell.length_b   1.000
_cell.length_c   1.000
_cell.angle_alpha   90.00
_cell.angle_beta   90.00
_cell.angle_gamma   90.00
#
_symmetry.space_group_name_H-M   'P 1'
#
loop_
_entity.id
_entity.type
_entity.pdbx_description
1 polymer ?
#
loop_
_entity_poly.entity_id
_entity_poly.type
_entity_poly.pdbx_seq_one_letter_code
_entity_poly.pdbx_strand_id
1 'polypeptide(L)'
;FGPPLGKYYVLFVDDLNMPALEVYGAQPPIEILRQYCDHKGWYDRKAIGVFRELVDITFVCAMGPPGGGRNPVTPRFLRHFNHLSFTELEDSSKQNIFSSILKSWLVNYTGEGKDLLNNALVMGTLSVYNTVITQVRLLPTPAKSHYTFNLRDLSKVFQGILMALPEKLEQKADLLRLWYHENCRVFQDRLVNDEDRLWFNDLMKVKTSSVQ
;
A
#
# COMPACT_ATOMS: atom_id res chain seq x y z
N PHE A 1 -17.55 27.65 -12.06
CA PHE A 1 -16.21 27.14 -12.40
C PHE A 1 -16.31 25.65 -12.61
N GLY A 2 -15.56 25.08 -13.54
CA GLY A 2 -15.68 23.67 -13.87
C GLY A 2 -14.70 23.25 -14.93
N PRO A 3 -14.75 21.98 -15.33
CA PRO A 3 -13.98 21.46 -16.45
C PRO A 3 -14.35 22.13 -17.78
N PRO A 4 -13.52 21.97 -18.82
CA PRO A 4 -13.88 22.37 -20.19
C PRO A 4 -15.21 21.74 -20.63
N LEU A 5 -15.90 22.40 -21.55
CA LEU A 5 -17.18 21.94 -22.10
C LEU A 5 -17.12 20.46 -22.53
N GLY A 6 -18.09 19.68 -22.06
CA GLY A 6 -18.21 18.25 -22.35
C GLY A 6 -17.31 17.33 -21.51
N LYS A 7 -16.64 17.84 -20.47
CA LYS A 7 -15.81 17.05 -19.54
C LYS A 7 -16.37 17.10 -18.13
N TYR A 8 -15.93 16.14 -17.31
CA TYR A 8 -16.21 16.07 -15.87
C TYR A 8 -14.89 16.00 -15.11
N TYR A 9 -14.79 16.69 -13.97
CA TYR A 9 -13.69 16.49 -13.04
C TYR A 9 -14.05 15.44 -11.99
N VAL A 10 -13.16 14.47 -11.81
CA VAL A 10 -13.20 13.55 -10.68
C VAL A 10 -12.12 13.99 -9.70
N LEU A 11 -12.54 14.48 -8.53
CA LEU A 11 -11.64 14.84 -7.45
C LEU A 11 -11.46 13.64 -6.52
N PHE A 12 -10.27 13.06 -6.56
CA PHE A 12 -9.88 11.99 -5.66
C PHE A 12 -9.28 12.58 -4.38
N VAL A 13 -9.88 12.26 -3.23
CA VAL A 13 -9.39 12.63 -1.91
C VAL A 13 -8.84 11.38 -1.23
N ASP A 14 -7.52 11.27 -1.21
CA ASP A 14 -6.83 10.25 -0.45
C ASP A 14 -6.77 10.64 1.04
N ASP A 15 -6.70 9.64 1.93
CA ASP A 15 -6.61 9.83 3.37
C ASP A 15 -7.64 10.83 3.94
N LEU A 16 -8.91 10.68 3.54
CA LEU A 16 -9.99 11.63 3.89
C LEU A 16 -10.05 11.95 5.39
N ASN A 17 -9.67 11.00 6.25
CA ASN A 17 -9.80 11.08 7.70
C ASN A 17 -8.51 11.45 8.46
N MET A 18 -7.48 11.92 7.74
CA MET A 18 -6.27 12.51 8.31
C MET A 18 -6.42 13.94 8.87
N PRO A 19 -7.35 14.80 8.42
CA PRO A 19 -7.47 16.15 8.97
C PRO A 19 -7.62 16.16 10.49
N ALA A 20 -6.87 17.05 11.13
CA ALA A 20 -6.91 17.22 12.58
C ALA A 20 -8.28 17.76 13.03
N LEU A 21 -8.75 17.25 14.17
CA LEU A 21 -9.95 17.75 14.83
C LEU A 21 -9.64 19.11 15.46
N GLU A 22 -10.53 20.09 15.27
CA GLU A 22 -10.49 21.32 16.06
C GLU A 22 -10.98 21.08 17.51
N VAL A 23 -10.92 22.12 18.34
CA VAL A 23 -11.34 22.09 19.75
C VAL A 23 -12.77 21.54 19.93
N TYR A 24 -13.65 21.79 18.96
CA TYR A 24 -15.05 21.33 18.96
C TYR A 24 -15.29 20.04 18.17
N GLY A 25 -14.23 19.36 17.71
CA GLY A 25 -14.31 18.08 17.02
C GLY A 25 -14.72 18.15 15.54
N ALA A 26 -14.79 19.35 14.95
CA ALA A 26 -14.97 19.48 13.50
C ALA A 26 -13.66 19.27 12.73
N GLN A 27 -13.78 18.94 11.44
CA GLN A 27 -12.66 18.85 10.51
C GLN A 27 -12.90 19.87 9.40
N PRO A 28 -12.36 21.10 9.49
CA PRO A 28 -12.65 22.17 8.52
C PRO A 28 -12.43 21.77 7.04
N PRO A 29 -11.40 20.97 6.69
CA PRO A 29 -11.25 20.46 5.32
C PRO A 29 -12.39 19.55 4.86
N ILE A 30 -13.02 18.77 5.75
CA ILE A 30 -14.18 17.94 5.39
C ILE A 30 -15.44 18.80 5.30
N GLU A 31 -15.58 19.82 6.15
CA GLU A 31 -16.75 20.68 6.13
C GLU A 31 -16.86 21.53 4.84
N ILE A 32 -15.73 21.93 4.24
CA ILE A 32 -15.76 22.58 2.92
C ILE A 32 -16.17 21.60 1.80
N LEU A 33 -15.74 20.35 1.87
CA LEU A 33 -16.19 19.32 0.94
C LEU A 33 -17.68 19.02 1.11
N ARG A 34 -18.17 18.97 2.35
CA ARG A 34 -19.59 18.85 2.65
C ARG A 34 -20.37 20.04 2.10
N GLN A 35 -19.86 21.26 2.25
CA GLN A 35 -20.49 22.45 1.69
C GLN A 35 -20.67 22.33 0.17
N TYR A 36 -19.67 21.82 -0.54
CA TYR A 36 -19.81 21.51 -1.97
C TYR A 36 -20.89 20.44 -2.23
N CYS A 37 -20.89 19.35 -1.47
CA CYS A 37 -21.88 18.28 -1.66
C CYS A 37 -23.32 18.80 -1.50
N ASP A 38 -23.55 19.70 -0.55
CA ASP A 38 -24.86 20.30 -0.26
C ASP A 38 -25.24 21.44 -1.23
N HIS A 39 -24.31 22.33 -1.56
CA HIS A 39 -24.61 23.61 -2.24
C HIS A 39 -23.97 23.78 -3.62
N LYS A 40 -23.19 22.80 -4.09
CA LYS A 40 -22.46 22.83 -5.37
C LYS A 40 -21.52 24.03 -5.49
N GLY A 41 -20.92 24.46 -4.38
CA GLY A 41 -20.00 25.60 -4.37
C GLY A 41 -19.65 26.06 -2.97
N TRP A 42 -18.90 27.15 -2.88
CA TRP A 42 -18.52 27.79 -1.62
C TRP A 42 -18.24 29.29 -1.81
N TYR A 43 -18.21 30.02 -0.71
CA TYR A 43 -17.94 31.46 -0.73
C TYR A 43 -16.46 31.78 -0.91
N ASP A 44 -16.17 32.85 -1.66
CA ASP A 44 -14.83 33.39 -1.78
C ASP A 44 -14.43 34.17 -0.52
N ARG A 45 -13.21 33.93 -0.02
CA ARG A 45 -12.66 34.67 1.12
C ARG A 45 -12.16 36.07 0.76
N LYS A 46 -11.80 36.31 -0.51
CA LYS A 46 -11.30 37.60 -1.01
C LYS A 46 -12.43 38.48 -1.53
N ALA A 47 -13.35 37.88 -2.29
CA ALA A 47 -14.54 38.55 -2.80
C ALA A 47 -15.72 38.27 -1.86
N ILE A 48 -15.80 39.04 -0.77
CA ILE A 48 -16.80 38.85 0.30
C ILE A 48 -18.21 38.85 -0.30
N GLY A 49 -18.99 37.82 0.02
CA GLY A 49 -20.38 37.66 -0.45
C GLY A 49 -20.53 36.97 -1.81
N VAL A 50 -19.44 36.74 -2.55
CA VAL A 50 -19.52 36.04 -3.85
C VAL A 50 -19.51 34.53 -3.63
N PHE A 51 -20.63 33.88 -3.95
CA PHE A 51 -20.73 32.43 -4.00
C PHE A 51 -20.14 31.91 -5.32
N ARG A 52 -19.14 31.00 -5.23
CA ARG A 52 -18.55 30.35 -6.39
C ARG A 52 -19.22 29.01 -6.61
N GLU A 53 -20.09 28.97 -7.62
CA GLU A 53 -20.69 27.73 -8.10
C GLU A 53 -19.66 26.88 -8.86
N LEU A 54 -19.68 25.59 -8.57
CA LEU A 54 -18.83 24.56 -9.14
C LEU A 54 -19.69 23.54 -9.88
N VAL A 55 -19.42 23.37 -11.17
CA VAL A 55 -20.21 22.52 -12.07
C VAL A 55 -19.37 21.36 -12.58
N ASP A 56 -20.03 20.23 -12.85
CA ASP A 56 -19.42 19.03 -13.45
C ASP A 56 -18.24 18.44 -12.66
N ILE A 57 -18.36 18.41 -11.32
CA ILE A 57 -17.38 17.80 -10.41
C ILE A 57 -17.99 16.64 -9.61
N THR A 58 -17.29 15.52 -9.54
CA THR A 58 -17.62 14.36 -8.71
C THR A 58 -16.47 14.05 -7.75
N PHE A 59 -16.81 13.61 -6.54
CA PHE A 59 -15.84 13.23 -5.52
C PHE A 59 -15.71 11.71 -5.42
N VAL A 60 -14.46 11.25 -5.30
CA VAL A 60 -14.13 9.89 -4.90
C VAL A 60 -13.18 10.00 -3.71
N CYS A 61 -13.48 9.32 -2.62
CA CYS A 61 -12.70 9.42 -1.39
C CYS A 61 -12.20 8.04 -0.96
N ALA A 62 -10.97 8.00 -0.44
CA ALA A 62 -10.40 6.81 0.20
C ALA A 62 -9.96 7.15 1.63
N MET A 63 -10.11 6.21 2.55
CA MET A 63 -9.62 6.34 3.92
C MET A 63 -9.38 4.98 4.57
N GLY A 64 -8.41 4.92 5.47
CA GLY A 64 -8.25 3.79 6.37
C GLY A 64 -9.29 3.82 7.51
N PRO A 65 -9.52 2.69 8.21
CA PRO A 65 -10.37 2.68 9.39
C PRO A 65 -9.86 3.65 10.48
N PRO A 66 -10.74 4.21 11.31
CA PRO A 66 -10.34 5.12 12.38
C PRO A 66 -9.44 4.40 13.40
N GLY A 67 -8.45 5.12 13.94
CA GLY A 67 -7.41 4.57 14.81
C GLY A 67 -5.99 4.88 14.31
N GLY A 68 -4.99 4.70 15.18
CA GLY A 68 -3.58 4.91 14.82
C GLY A 68 -3.24 6.30 14.30
N GLY A 69 -3.95 7.34 14.78
CA GLY A 69 -3.80 8.73 14.33
C GLY A 69 -4.84 9.20 13.30
N ARG A 70 -5.70 8.29 12.81
CA ARG A 70 -6.82 8.63 11.90
C ARG A 70 -8.10 8.90 12.67
N ASN A 71 -8.80 9.98 12.30
CA ASN A 71 -10.01 10.44 12.98
C ASN A 71 -11.28 9.78 12.41
N PRO A 72 -12.40 9.72 13.14
CA PRO A 72 -13.69 9.39 12.54
C PRO A 72 -14.19 10.53 11.66
N VAL A 73 -14.77 10.21 10.50
CA VAL A 73 -15.40 11.21 9.61
C VAL A 73 -16.85 11.45 10.03
N THR A 74 -17.31 12.70 9.96
CA THR A 74 -18.67 13.06 10.34
C THR A 74 -19.74 12.34 9.49
N PRO A 75 -20.78 11.74 10.09
CA PRO A 75 -21.88 11.11 9.36
C PRO A 75 -22.58 12.06 8.37
N ARG A 76 -22.56 13.37 8.65
CA ARG A 76 -23.13 14.40 7.78
C ARG A 76 -22.42 14.51 6.43
N PHE A 77 -21.13 14.18 6.38
CA PHE A 77 -20.39 14.12 5.12
C PHE A 77 -20.59 12.76 4.46
N LEU A 78 -20.50 11.68 5.23
CA LEU A 78 -20.64 10.31 4.74
C LEU A 78 -21.99 10.03 4.07
N ARG A 79 -23.07 10.70 4.47
CA ARG A 79 -24.40 10.56 3.84
C ARG A 79 -24.43 10.84 2.33
N HIS A 80 -23.44 11.57 1.80
CA HIS A 80 -23.34 11.89 0.39
C HIS A 80 -22.65 10.81 -0.45
N PHE A 81 -22.16 9.73 0.19
CA PHE A 81 -21.35 8.70 -0.44
C PHE A 81 -21.95 7.31 -0.26
N ASN A 82 -21.69 6.44 -1.24
CA ASN A 82 -21.82 5.00 -1.07
C ASN A 82 -20.51 4.45 -0.54
N HIS A 83 -20.57 3.61 0.49
CA HIS A 83 -19.40 3.05 1.13
C HIS A 83 -19.02 1.71 0.49
N LEU A 84 -17.77 1.59 0.03
CA LEU A 84 -17.18 0.33 -0.40
C LEU A 84 -16.05 -0.03 0.56
N SER A 85 -16.21 -1.13 1.27
CA SER A 85 -15.23 -1.63 2.23
C SER A 85 -14.49 -2.83 1.64
N PHE A 86 -13.17 -2.78 1.65
CA PHE A 86 -12.31 -3.88 1.20
C PHE A 86 -11.68 -4.56 2.41
N THR A 87 -11.79 -5.88 2.47
CA THR A 87 -11.02 -6.70 3.40
C THR A 87 -9.61 -6.93 2.86
N GLU A 88 -8.71 -7.42 3.70
CA GLU A 88 -7.40 -7.84 3.23
C GLU A 88 -7.53 -8.94 2.16
N LEU A 89 -6.63 -8.91 1.18
CA LEU A 89 -6.58 -9.92 0.12
C LEU A 89 -6.19 -11.28 0.70
N GLU A 90 -6.85 -12.33 0.21
CA GLU A 90 -6.46 -13.71 0.49
C GLU A 90 -5.09 -14.03 -0.12
N ASP A 91 -4.38 -14.97 0.50
CA ASP A 91 -3.05 -15.38 0.02
C ASP A 91 -3.09 -16.03 -1.37
N SER A 92 -4.17 -16.73 -1.69
CA SER A 92 -4.46 -17.26 -3.04
C SER A 92 -4.48 -16.14 -4.09
N SER A 93 -5.13 -15.02 -3.76
CA SER A 93 -5.22 -13.85 -4.62
C SER A 93 -3.87 -13.14 -4.75
N LYS A 94 -3.13 -12.97 -3.64
CA LYS A 94 -1.77 -12.41 -3.67
C LYS A 94 -0.86 -13.28 -4.53
N GLN A 95 -0.92 -14.60 -4.35
CA GLN A 95 -0.15 -15.56 -5.15
C GLN A 95 -0.45 -15.39 -6.64
N ASN A 96 -1.72 -15.37 -7.04
CA ASN A 96 -2.10 -15.21 -8.45
C ASN A 96 -1.57 -13.91 -9.06
N ILE A 97 -1.67 -12.79 -8.33
CA ILE A 97 -1.19 -11.48 -8.78
C ILE A 97 0.34 -11.52 -8.97
N PHE A 98 1.09 -11.90 -7.94
CA PHE A 98 2.55 -11.85 -7.98
C PHE A 98 3.17 -12.94 -8.86
N SER A 99 2.55 -14.12 -8.95
CA SER A 99 2.94 -15.16 -9.92
C SER A 99 2.80 -14.66 -11.35
N SER A 100 1.68 -13.99 -11.68
CA SER A 100 1.48 -13.44 -13.03
C SER A 100 2.53 -12.38 -13.38
N ILE A 101 2.81 -11.46 -12.47
CA ILE A 101 3.81 -10.40 -12.65
C ILE A 101 5.21 -11.00 -12.83
N LEU A 102 5.63 -11.86 -11.90
CA LEU A 102 6.96 -12.47 -11.94
C LEU A 102 7.11 -13.39 -13.17
N LYS A 103 6.06 -14.07 -13.59
CA LYS A 103 6.09 -14.96 -14.76
C LYS A 103 6.35 -14.18 -16.03
N SER A 104 5.71 -13.01 -16.17
CA SER A 104 5.96 -12.10 -17.30
C SER A 104 7.41 -11.64 -17.36
N TRP A 105 8.05 -11.38 -16.21
CA TRP A 105 9.44 -10.95 -16.16
C TRP A 105 10.43 -12.10 -16.40
N LEU A 106 10.13 -13.30 -15.90
CA LEU A 106 10.94 -14.50 -16.11
C LEU A 106 10.98 -15.00 -17.56
N VAL A 107 10.16 -14.46 -18.47
CA VAL A 107 10.22 -14.80 -19.90
C VAL A 107 11.64 -14.60 -20.45
N ASN A 108 12.31 -13.50 -20.06
CA ASN A 108 13.65 -13.15 -20.52
C ASN A 108 14.78 -13.71 -19.66
N TYR A 109 14.47 -14.48 -18.61
CA TYR A 109 15.47 -15.17 -17.80
C TYR A 109 16.13 -16.30 -18.61
N THR A 110 17.45 -16.46 -18.54
CA THR A 110 18.18 -17.46 -19.36
C THR A 110 18.41 -18.78 -18.64
N GLY A 111 18.30 -18.81 -17.30
CA GLY A 111 18.45 -20.03 -16.52
C GLY A 111 17.27 -21.01 -16.60
N GLU A 112 17.49 -22.21 -16.08
CA GLU A 112 16.51 -23.30 -16.08
C GLU A 112 15.45 -23.18 -14.97
N GLY A 113 14.32 -23.87 -15.14
CA GLY A 113 13.33 -24.04 -14.07
C GLY A 113 12.41 -22.83 -13.81
N LYS A 114 12.15 -21.98 -14.82
CA LYS A 114 11.33 -20.75 -14.71
C LYS A 114 10.02 -20.92 -13.94
N ASP A 115 9.20 -21.91 -14.29
CA ASP A 115 7.88 -22.10 -13.66
C ASP A 115 8.01 -22.57 -12.20
N LEU A 116 8.97 -23.46 -11.92
CA LEU A 116 9.25 -23.91 -10.56
C LEU A 116 9.76 -22.75 -9.69
N LEU A 117 10.67 -21.93 -10.23
CA LEU A 117 11.19 -20.75 -9.57
C LEU A 117 10.13 -19.68 -9.34
N ASN A 118 9.24 -19.46 -10.29
CA ASN A 118 8.12 -18.54 -10.12
C ASN A 118 7.28 -18.91 -8.89
N ASN A 119 6.83 -20.17 -8.84
CA ASN A 119 6.01 -20.66 -7.74
C ASN A 119 6.77 -20.63 -6.41
N ALA A 120 8.02 -21.10 -6.40
CA ALA A 120 8.84 -21.17 -5.19
C ALA A 120 9.14 -19.77 -4.62
N LEU A 121 9.49 -18.79 -5.47
CA LEU A 121 9.77 -17.41 -5.05
C LEU A 121 8.51 -16.71 -4.55
N VAL A 122 7.37 -16.87 -5.21
CA VAL A 122 6.12 -16.24 -4.78
C VAL A 122 5.64 -16.83 -3.45
N MET A 123 5.59 -18.16 -3.33
CA MET A 123 5.22 -18.82 -2.08
C MET A 123 6.22 -18.52 -0.96
N GLY A 124 7.53 -18.51 -1.28
CA GLY A 124 8.59 -18.14 -0.34
C GLY A 124 8.38 -16.72 0.19
N THR A 125 8.16 -15.75 -0.69
CA THR A 125 7.95 -14.34 -0.30
C THR A 125 6.67 -14.16 0.51
N LEU A 126 5.57 -14.82 0.12
CA LEU A 126 4.33 -14.81 0.90
C LEU A 126 4.54 -15.42 2.28
N SER A 127 5.30 -16.51 2.38
CA SER A 127 5.64 -17.14 3.65
C SER A 127 6.46 -16.23 4.55
N VAL A 128 7.46 -15.53 3.99
CA VAL A 128 8.25 -14.51 4.72
C VAL A 128 7.33 -13.39 5.19
N TYR A 129 6.54 -12.81 4.29
CA TYR A 129 5.61 -11.71 4.59
C TYR A 129 4.63 -12.10 5.70
N ASN A 130 3.97 -13.24 5.59
CA ASN A 130 3.02 -13.74 6.58
C ASN A 130 3.69 -14.00 7.94
N THR A 131 4.92 -14.51 7.95
CA THR A 131 5.67 -14.69 9.19
C THR A 131 6.03 -13.33 9.81
N VAL A 132 6.43 -12.35 9.01
CA VAL A 132 6.79 -11.00 9.50
C VAL A 132 5.58 -10.28 10.11
N ILE A 133 4.42 -10.29 9.44
CA ILE A 133 3.22 -9.59 9.93
C ILE A 133 2.60 -10.25 11.17
N THR A 134 2.74 -11.57 11.33
CA THR A 134 2.20 -12.30 12.49
C THR A 134 3.16 -12.34 13.67
N GLN A 135 4.44 -12.05 13.46
CA GLN A 135 5.44 -12.14 14.50
C GLN A 135 5.24 -11.03 15.53
N VAL A 136 4.85 -11.42 16.75
CA VAL A 136 4.54 -10.50 17.86
C VAL A 136 5.69 -9.51 18.13
N ARG A 137 6.94 -9.95 18.01
CA ARG A 137 8.14 -9.10 18.24
C ARG A 137 8.32 -8.00 17.20
N LEU A 138 7.70 -8.16 16.03
CA LEU A 138 7.75 -7.23 14.92
C LEU A 138 6.51 -6.33 14.82
N LEU A 139 5.58 -6.45 15.76
CA LEU A 139 4.42 -5.56 15.82
C LEU A 139 4.85 -4.14 16.24
N PRO A 140 4.17 -3.10 15.71
CA PRO A 140 4.47 -1.73 16.05
C PRO A 140 4.21 -1.50 17.54
N THR A 141 5.26 -1.13 18.27
CA THR A 141 5.21 -0.68 19.67
C THR A 141 5.66 0.78 19.74
N PRO A 142 5.41 1.53 20.83
CA PRO A 142 5.93 2.89 20.96
C PRO A 142 7.45 3.01 20.71
N ALA A 143 8.22 1.98 21.09
CA ALA A 143 9.67 1.91 20.83
C ALA A 143 10.02 1.51 19.38
N LYS A 144 9.11 0.84 18.67
CA LYS A 144 9.29 0.31 17.30
C LYS A 144 8.13 0.73 16.38
N SER A 145 7.76 2.01 16.41
CA SER A 145 6.57 2.51 15.72
C SER A 145 6.63 2.40 14.19
N HIS A 146 7.85 2.34 13.64
CA HIS A 146 8.12 2.20 12.20
C HIS A 146 8.06 0.74 11.72
N TYR A 147 7.85 -0.24 12.60
CA TYR A 147 7.65 -1.65 12.24
C TYR A 147 6.21 -1.86 11.73
N THR A 148 5.88 -1.15 10.66
CA THR A 148 4.61 -1.28 9.96
C THR A 148 4.88 -1.97 8.63
N PHE A 149 4.29 -3.14 8.48
CA PHE A 149 4.40 -3.96 7.28
C PHE A 149 3.02 -4.13 6.66
N ASN A 150 2.92 -3.91 5.35
CA ASN A 150 1.67 -4.05 4.60
C ASN A 150 1.93 -4.59 3.19
N LEU A 151 0.87 -4.72 2.39
CA LEU A 151 0.95 -5.26 1.03
C LEU A 151 1.91 -4.48 0.10
N ARG A 152 2.17 -3.20 0.38
CA ARG A 152 3.17 -2.41 -0.37
C ARG A 152 4.56 -2.97 -0.18
N ASP A 153 4.86 -3.53 0.98
CA ASP A 153 6.18 -4.10 1.27
C ASP A 153 6.39 -5.42 0.55
N LEU A 154 5.36 -6.28 0.52
CA LEU A 154 5.35 -7.44 -0.36
C LEU A 154 5.58 -7.03 -1.83
N SER A 155 4.89 -5.97 -2.28
CA SER A 155 5.05 -5.45 -3.65
C SER A 155 6.45 -4.90 -3.93
N LYS A 156 7.10 -4.27 -2.95
CA LYS A 156 8.47 -3.75 -3.07
C LYS A 156 9.51 -4.85 -3.27
N VAL A 157 9.32 -6.03 -2.67
CA VAL A 157 10.24 -7.17 -2.90
C VAL A 157 10.23 -7.55 -4.38
N PHE A 158 9.04 -7.73 -4.96
CA PHE A 158 8.91 -8.03 -6.38
C PHE A 158 9.40 -6.87 -7.24
N GLN A 159 9.06 -5.62 -6.91
CA GLN A 159 9.57 -4.45 -7.62
C GLN A 159 11.10 -4.42 -7.64
N GLY A 160 11.76 -4.78 -6.54
CA GLY A 160 13.20 -4.96 -6.42
C GLY A 160 13.76 -5.97 -7.43
N ILE A 161 13.15 -7.15 -7.49
CA ILE A 161 13.52 -8.22 -8.43
C ILE A 161 13.33 -7.74 -9.87
N LEU A 162 12.20 -7.10 -10.17
CA LEU A 162 11.85 -6.62 -11.51
C LEU A 162 12.78 -5.53 -12.05
N MET A 163 13.50 -4.81 -11.17
CA MET A 163 14.50 -3.82 -11.57
C MET A 163 15.82 -4.45 -12.07
N ALA A 164 16.05 -5.73 -11.79
CA ALA A 164 17.19 -6.45 -12.35
C ALA A 164 16.93 -6.83 -13.81
N LEU A 165 18.01 -6.95 -14.58
CA LEU A 165 17.95 -7.46 -15.96
C LEU A 165 17.91 -9.00 -15.92
N PRO A 166 16.78 -9.64 -16.27
CA PRO A 166 16.64 -11.09 -16.17
C PRO A 166 17.62 -11.85 -17.07
N GLU A 167 18.02 -11.24 -18.20
CA GLU A 167 18.97 -11.78 -19.18
C GLU A 167 20.37 -11.99 -18.58
N LYS A 168 20.73 -11.22 -17.54
CA LYS A 168 22.04 -11.30 -16.87
C LYS A 168 22.07 -12.33 -15.74
N LEU A 169 20.95 -12.96 -15.43
CA LEU A 169 20.85 -13.98 -14.40
C LEU A 169 20.94 -15.34 -15.08
N GLU A 170 22.13 -15.92 -15.10
CA GLU A 170 22.40 -17.15 -15.83
C GLU A 170 22.11 -18.40 -15.00
N GLN A 171 22.25 -18.30 -13.67
CA GLN A 171 22.07 -19.43 -12.76
C GLN A 171 20.88 -19.23 -11.83
N LYS A 172 20.29 -20.34 -11.36
CA LYS A 172 19.27 -20.34 -10.29
C LYS A 172 19.78 -19.60 -9.05
N ALA A 173 21.06 -19.78 -8.72
CA ALA A 173 21.69 -19.14 -7.56
C ALA A 173 21.67 -17.61 -7.63
N ASP A 174 21.78 -17.02 -8.82
CA ASP A 174 21.80 -15.55 -8.98
C ASP A 174 20.43 -14.95 -8.65
N LEU A 175 19.36 -15.59 -9.14
CA LEU A 175 18.00 -15.17 -8.84
C LEU A 175 17.65 -15.38 -7.35
N LEU A 176 18.11 -16.47 -6.74
CA LEU A 176 17.92 -16.70 -5.29
C LEU A 176 18.67 -15.66 -4.45
N ARG A 177 19.90 -15.29 -4.84
CA ARG A 177 20.67 -14.24 -4.16
C ARG A 177 19.98 -12.89 -4.28
N LEU A 178 19.45 -12.55 -5.45
CA LEU A 178 18.67 -11.33 -5.66
C LEU A 178 17.40 -11.33 -4.79
N TRP A 179 16.67 -12.43 -4.78
CA TRP A 179 15.47 -12.57 -3.93
C TRP A 179 15.80 -12.43 -2.44
N TYR A 180 16.86 -13.08 -1.97
CA TYR A 180 17.33 -12.94 -0.58
C TYR A 180 17.65 -11.47 -0.26
N HIS A 181 18.41 -10.81 -1.13
CA HIS A 181 18.79 -9.41 -0.99
C HIS A 181 17.55 -8.49 -0.88
N GLU A 182 16.57 -8.64 -1.76
CA GLU A 182 15.37 -7.79 -1.73
C GLU A 182 14.50 -8.04 -0.49
N ASN A 183 14.45 -9.27 0.04
CA ASN A 183 13.78 -9.52 1.32
C ASN A 183 14.50 -8.82 2.49
N CYS A 184 15.83 -8.89 2.54
CA CYS A 184 16.62 -8.16 3.53
C CYS A 184 16.37 -6.64 3.41
N ARG A 185 16.48 -6.09 2.21
CA ARG A 185 16.29 -4.65 1.96
C ARG A 185 14.90 -4.15 2.37
N VAL A 186 13.86 -4.94 2.13
CA VAL A 186 12.49 -4.52 2.44
C VAL A 186 12.17 -4.67 3.93
N PHE A 187 12.56 -5.79 4.54
CA PHE A 187 12.15 -6.16 5.90
C PHE A 187 13.26 -5.95 6.93
N GLN A 188 14.46 -6.46 6.68
CA GLN A 188 15.58 -6.44 7.62
C GLN A 188 16.12 -5.03 7.87
N ASP A 189 16.21 -4.18 6.84
CA ASP A 189 16.77 -2.82 6.96
C ASP A 189 15.95 -1.93 7.91
N ARG A 190 14.66 -2.27 8.12
CA ARG A 190 13.81 -1.58 9.10
C ARG A 190 14.05 -2.04 10.53
N LEU A 191 14.74 -3.15 10.75
CA LEU A 191 14.97 -3.71 12.07
C LEU A 191 16.12 -2.97 12.76
N VAL A 192 15.85 -2.48 13.97
CA VAL A 192 16.80 -1.71 14.77
C VAL A 192 17.68 -2.61 15.63
N ASN A 193 17.10 -3.65 16.22
CA ASN A 193 17.78 -4.51 17.17
C ASN A 193 18.53 -5.65 16.47
N ASP A 194 19.73 -5.98 16.95
CA ASP A 194 20.51 -7.10 16.42
C ASP A 194 19.81 -8.45 16.64
N GLU A 195 19.06 -8.60 17.74
CA GLU A 195 18.23 -9.79 17.98
C GLU A 195 17.17 -9.99 16.88
N ASP A 196 16.49 -8.92 16.47
CA ASP A 196 15.48 -8.98 15.41
C ASP A 196 16.14 -9.31 14.06
N ARG A 197 17.32 -8.74 13.80
CA ARG A 197 18.10 -8.99 12.58
C ARG A 197 18.61 -10.43 12.52
N LEU A 198 19.09 -10.98 13.64
CA LEU A 198 19.51 -12.38 13.74
C LEU A 198 18.33 -13.33 13.52
N TRP A 199 17.19 -13.05 14.16
CA TRP A 199 15.95 -13.80 13.91
C TRP A 199 15.55 -13.79 12.44
N PHE A 200 15.60 -12.62 11.78
CA PHE A 200 15.26 -12.52 10.37
C PHE A 200 16.25 -13.28 9.48
N ASN A 201 17.55 -13.23 9.79
CA ASN A 201 18.56 -14.02 9.08
C ASN A 201 18.29 -15.52 9.20
N ASP A 202 17.92 -16.00 10.39
CA ASP A 202 17.62 -17.42 10.60
C ASP A 202 16.31 -17.82 9.89
N LEU A 203 15.30 -16.95 9.89
CA LEU A 203 14.10 -17.14 9.06
C LEU A 203 14.48 -17.27 7.59
N MET A 204 15.29 -16.36 7.05
CA MET A 204 15.69 -16.38 5.65
C MET A 204 16.52 -17.62 5.29
N LYS A 205 17.39 -18.11 6.18
CA LYS A 205 18.11 -19.38 5.97
C LYS A 205 17.13 -20.54 5.80
N VAL A 206 16.16 -20.67 6.71
CA VAL A 206 15.14 -21.73 6.66
C VAL A 206 14.30 -21.63 5.38
N LYS A 207 13.86 -20.43 5.03
CA LYS A 207 13.01 -20.20 3.85
C LYS A 207 13.76 -20.39 2.54
N THR A 208 15.02 -19.99 2.46
CA THR A 208 15.86 -20.19 1.27
C THR A 208 16.08 -21.68 1.00
N SER A 209 16.32 -22.48 2.04
CA SER A 209 16.44 -23.95 1.89
C SER A 209 15.17 -24.62 1.39
N SER A 210 13.99 -24.02 1.60
CA SER A 210 12.72 -24.53 1.06
C SER A 210 12.43 -24.13 -0.40
N VAL A 211 13.18 -23.16 -0.93
CA VAL A 211 13.06 -22.65 -2.32
C VAL A 211 14.12 -23.29 -3.24
N GLN A 212 15.20 -23.82 -2.67
CA GLN A 212 16.22 -24.62 -3.36
C GLN A 212 15.67 -25.95 -3.85
#